data_AF-A0A6B3EGI6-F1
#
_entry.id   AF-A0A6B3EGI6-F1
#
_cell.length_a   1.000
_cell.length_b   1.000
_cell.length_c   1.000
_cell.angle_alpha   90.00
_cell.angle_beta   90.00
_cell.angle_gamma   90.00
#
_symmetry.space_group_name_H-M   'P 1'
#
loop_
_entity.id
_entity.type
_entity.pdbx_description
1 polymer ?
#
loop_
_entity_poly.entity_id
_entity_poly.type
_entity_poly.pdbx_seq_one_letter_code
_entity_poly.pdbx_strand_id
1 'polypeptide(L)'
;GGGATSKTGVSCQTMSTTQGSVTVVFPMCAWADDNTAATVAEITPKSVAAKAADIDLAAAAKRVAQVRADMTKPYCPGDKGEC
;
A
#
# COMPACT_ATOMS: atom_id res chain seq x y z
N GLY A 1 -23.80 3.23 -9.62
CA GLY A 1 -24.73 3.80 -8.64
C GLY A 1 -24.21 3.53 -7.24
N GLY A 2 -24.28 4.52 -6.35
CA GLY A 2 -23.94 4.41 -4.93
C GLY A 2 -22.81 5.36 -4.50
N GLY A 3 -23.19 6.57 -4.07
CA GLY A 3 -22.29 7.53 -3.43
C GLY A 3 -22.49 7.60 -1.90
N ALA A 4 -21.48 8.20 -1.25
CA ALA A 4 -21.47 8.85 0.06
C ALA A 4 -21.59 7.99 1.34
N THR A 5 -20.46 7.73 2.03
CA THR A 5 -20.20 8.25 3.40
C THR A 5 -18.75 7.99 3.85
N SER A 6 -18.20 8.96 4.57
CA SER A 6 -16.78 9.22 4.82
C SER A 6 -16.10 8.23 5.77
N LYS A 7 -15.60 7.13 5.22
CA LYS A 7 -14.28 6.58 5.59
C LYS A 7 -13.58 6.30 4.28
N THR A 8 -12.52 7.03 3.96
CA THR A 8 -11.61 6.61 2.89
C THR A 8 -10.92 5.34 3.36
N GLY A 9 -11.60 4.20 3.18
CA GLY A 9 -11.12 2.90 3.59
C GLY A 9 -9.97 2.50 2.69
N VAL A 10 -8.85 2.09 3.29
CA VAL A 10 -7.85 1.34 2.55
C VAL A 10 -8.44 -0.04 2.26
N SER A 11 -8.53 -0.40 0.99
CA SER A 11 -8.92 -1.74 0.55
C SER A 11 -7.68 -2.49 0.11
N CYS A 12 -7.53 -3.75 0.52
CA CYS A 12 -6.35 -4.56 0.25
C CYS A 12 -6.74 -5.91 -0.36
N GLN A 13 -5.90 -6.40 -1.26
CA GLN A 13 -6.01 -7.73 -1.85
C GLN A 13 -4.62 -8.35 -2.00
N THR A 14 -4.57 -9.68 -1.92
CA THR A 14 -3.34 -10.40 -2.24
C THR A 14 -3.19 -10.52 -3.75
N MET A 15 -2.03 -10.12 -4.25
CA MET A 15 -1.66 -10.20 -5.66
C MET A 15 -0.49 -11.18 -5.83
N SER A 16 -0.37 -11.73 -7.03
CA SER A 16 0.79 -12.53 -7.41
C SER A 16 1.28 -12.13 -8.80
N THR A 17 2.59 -12.11 -8.99
CA THR A 17 3.21 -11.93 -10.31
C THR A 17 4.40 -12.86 -10.45
N THR A 18 4.68 -13.28 -11.68
CA THR A 18 5.82 -14.15 -12.00
C THR A 18 6.77 -13.40 -12.92
N GLN A 19 8.02 -13.25 -12.51
CA GLN A 19 9.10 -12.64 -13.29
C GLN A 19 10.20 -13.68 -13.50
N GLY A 20 10.36 -14.15 -14.74
CA GLY A 20 11.24 -15.29 -15.03
C GLY A 20 10.78 -16.55 -14.30
N SER A 21 11.67 -17.18 -13.54
CA SER A 21 11.37 -18.35 -12.71
C SER A 21 10.88 -18.01 -11.30
N VAL A 22 10.82 -16.72 -10.94
CA VAL A 22 10.49 -16.27 -9.59
C VAL A 22 9.04 -15.81 -9.53
N THR A 23 8.24 -16.43 -8.66
CA THR A 23 6.89 -15.95 -8.33
C THR A 23 6.94 -15.14 -7.04
N VAL A 24 6.31 -13.97 -7.08
CA VAL A 24 6.22 -13.02 -5.97
C VAL A 24 4.75 -12.86 -5.61
N VAL A 25 4.43 -13.03 -4.33
CA VAL A 25 3.08 -12.86 -3.78
C VAL A 25 3.13 -11.75 -2.74
N PHE A 26 2.28 -10.74 -2.90
CA PHE A 26 2.36 -9.50 -2.13
C PHE A 26 0.98 -8.87 -1.92
N PRO A 27 0.77 -8.12 -0.83
CA PRO A 27 -0.43 -7.32 -0.69
C PRO A 27 -0.36 -6.09 -1.62
N MET A 28 -1.47 -5.82 -2.29
CA MET A 28 -1.70 -4.54 -2.96
C MET A 28 -2.92 -3.88 -2.33
N CYS A 29 -2.75 -2.64 -1.87
CA CYS A 29 -3.80 -1.87 -1.25
C CYS A 29 -4.05 -0.57 -2.02
N ALA A 30 -5.28 -0.10 -1.98
CA ALA A 30 -5.70 1.12 -2.67
C ALA A 30 -6.51 2.02 -1.73
N TRP A 31 -6.41 3.33 -1.97
CA TRP A 31 -7.35 4.31 -1.44
C TRP A 31 -7.68 5.34 -2.51
N ALA A 32 -8.82 5.99 -2.35
CA ALA A 32 -9.21 7.17 -3.12
C ALA A 32 -9.96 8.14 -2.19
N ASP A 33 -9.51 9.38 -2.14
CA ASP A 33 -10.24 10.50 -1.54
C ASP A 33 -10.48 11.59 -2.60
N ASP A 34 -11.02 12.73 -2.18
CA ASP A 34 -11.40 13.82 -3.09
C ASP A 34 -10.20 14.46 -3.81
N ASN A 35 -8.97 14.22 -3.34
CA ASN A 35 -7.75 14.83 -3.88
C ASN A 35 -6.80 13.82 -4.53
N THR A 36 -6.75 12.59 -4.03
CA THR A 36 -5.72 11.63 -4.38
C THR A 36 -6.29 10.22 -4.45
N ALA A 37 -5.95 9.51 -5.53
CA ALA A 37 -6.10 8.07 -5.63
C ALA A 37 -4.72 7.44 -5.76
N ALA A 38 -4.48 6.34 -5.04
CA ALA A 38 -3.20 5.66 -5.08
C ALA A 38 -3.34 4.18 -4.77
N THR A 39 -2.42 3.42 -5.34
CA THR A 39 -2.21 1.99 -5.09
C THR A 39 -0.82 1.78 -4.56
N VAL A 40 -0.68 0.97 -3.51
CA VAL A 40 0.60 0.62 -2.90
C VAL A 40 0.72 -0.89 -2.90
N ALA A 41 1.80 -1.39 -3.52
CA ALA A 41 2.21 -2.78 -3.46
C ALA A 41 3.42 -2.90 -2.52
N GLU A 42 3.30 -3.71 -1.46
CA GLU A 42 4.42 -3.93 -0.54
C GLU A 42 5.17 -5.20 -0.93
N ILE A 43 6.35 -5.02 -1.55
CA ILE A 43 7.21 -6.12 -1.96
C ILE A 43 8.42 -6.16 -1.03
N THR A 44 8.58 -7.27 -0.32
CA THR A 44 9.71 -7.52 0.58
C THR A 44 10.40 -8.84 0.20
N PRO A 45 11.57 -9.18 0.76
CA PRO A 45 12.16 -10.50 0.55
C PRO A 45 11.22 -11.67 0.91
N LYS A 46 10.31 -11.47 1.89
CA LYS A 46 9.31 -12.47 2.27
C LYS A 46 8.22 -12.69 1.22
N SER A 47 8.07 -11.78 0.27
CA SER A 47 7.09 -11.90 -0.82
C SER A 47 7.53 -12.94 -1.87
N VAL A 48 8.82 -13.30 -1.92
CA VAL A 48 9.34 -14.32 -2.83
C VAL A 48 8.85 -15.70 -2.40
N ALA A 49 8.19 -16.43 -3.31
CA ALA A 49 7.63 -17.76 -3.07
C ALA A 49 6.69 -17.85 -1.84
N ALA A 50 6.13 -16.72 -1.39
CA ALA A 50 5.15 -16.71 -0.31
C ALA A 50 3.84 -17.37 -0.75
N LYS A 51 3.06 -17.87 0.20
CA LYS A 51 1.70 -18.32 -0.07
C LYS A 51 0.74 -17.16 0.14
N ALA A 52 -0.34 -17.12 -0.65
CA ALA A 52 -1.33 -16.06 -0.53
C ALA A 52 -1.98 -15.99 0.87
N ALA A 53 -2.12 -17.13 1.55
CA ALA A 53 -2.68 -17.24 2.90
C ALA A 53 -1.75 -16.66 3.99
N ASP A 54 -0.46 -16.50 3.70
CA ASP A 54 0.52 -15.95 4.64
C ASP A 54 0.59 -14.42 4.56
N ILE A 55 -0.17 -13.79 3.65
CA ILE A 55 -0.21 -12.33 3.48
C ILE A 55 -1.17 -11.70 4.47
N ASP A 56 -0.62 -10.89 5.39
CA ASP A 56 -1.41 -10.11 6.35
C ASP A 56 -1.92 -8.81 5.72
N LEU A 57 -3.15 -8.86 5.19
CA LEU A 57 -3.81 -7.70 4.59
C LEU A 57 -4.15 -6.60 5.63
N ALA A 58 -4.31 -6.94 6.91
CA ALA A 58 -4.60 -5.95 7.94
C ALA A 58 -3.34 -5.15 8.30
N ALA A 59 -2.19 -5.83 8.41
CA ALA A 59 -0.90 -5.17 8.55
C ALA A 59 -0.57 -4.30 7.34
N ALA A 60 -0.83 -4.79 6.12
CA ALA A 60 -0.65 -4.01 4.90
C ALA A 60 -1.55 -2.76 4.88
N ALA A 61 -2.83 -2.88 5.25
CA ALA A 61 -3.73 -1.73 5.33
C ALA A 61 -3.24 -0.68 6.34
N LYS A 62 -2.74 -1.11 7.51
CA LYS A 62 -2.13 -0.22 8.51
C LYS A 62 -0.89 0.48 7.96
N ARG A 63 -0.05 -0.24 7.21
CA ARG A 63 1.15 0.34 6.58
C ARG A 63 0.77 1.37 5.52
N VAL A 64 -0.23 1.10 4.70
CA VAL A 64 -0.71 2.05 3.68
C VAL A 64 -1.36 3.29 4.31
N ALA A 65 -2.05 3.15 5.44
CA ALA A 65 -2.54 4.32 6.18
C ALA A 65 -1.37 5.22 6.67
N GLN A 66 -0.23 4.64 7.06
CA GLN A 66 0.98 5.40 7.37
C GLN A 66 1.57 6.08 6.13
N VAL A 67 1.68 5.35 5.01
CA VAL A 67 2.16 5.91 3.73
C VAL A 67 1.31 7.11 3.32
N ARG A 68 -0.02 7.01 3.39
CA ARG A 68 -0.93 8.14 3.10
C ARG A 68 -0.63 9.35 4.00
N ALA A 69 -0.46 9.13 5.30
CA ALA A 69 -0.13 10.20 6.23
C ALA A 69 1.24 10.84 5.93
N ASP A 70 2.24 10.04 5.56
CA ASP A 70 3.57 10.53 5.21
C ASP A 70 3.59 11.28 3.86
N MET A 71 2.81 10.83 2.88
CA MET A 71 2.67 11.50 1.58
C MET A 71 2.05 12.90 1.68
N THR A 72 1.27 13.17 2.73
CA THR A 72 0.72 14.52 2.97
C THR A 72 1.71 15.48 3.63
N LYS A 73 2.87 14.98 4.07
CA LYS A 73 3.94 15.83 4.63
C LYS A 73 4.76 16.43 3.49
N PRO A 74 5.22 17.68 3.61
CA PRO A 74 6.18 18.24 2.68
C PRO A 74 7.41 17.34 2.53
N TYR A 75 7.84 17.09 1.29
CA TYR A 75 9.13 16.46 1.03
C TYR A 75 10.24 17.50 1.16
N CYS A 76 11.15 17.29 2.10
CA CYS A 76 12.25 18.21 2.37
C CYS A 76 13.58 17.51 2.23
N PRO A 77 14.27 17.71 1.11
CA PRO A 77 15.59 17.14 0.90
C PRO A 77 16.63 17.88 1.74
N GLY A 78 17.22 17.18 2.71
CA GLY A 78 18.38 17.63 3.50
C GLY A 78 18.14 17.60 5.01
N ASP A 79 19.14 17.16 5.77
CA ASP A 79 19.11 17.05 7.25
C ASP A 79 19.08 18.41 7.99
N LYS A 80 18.59 19.47 7.35
CA LYS A 80 18.67 20.85 7.86
C LYS A 80 17.41 21.35 8.57
N GLY A 81 16.49 20.45 8.90
CA GLY A 81 15.48 20.71 9.93
C GLY A 81 14.36 21.69 9.58
N GLU A 82 14.29 22.23 8.35
CA GLU A 82 13.16 23.07 7.94
C GLU A 82 12.62 22.67 6.55
N CYS A 83 11.36 22.25 6.61
CA CYS A 83 10.33 22.33 5.58
C CYS A 83 9.52 23.60 5.85
#